data_AF-A0A6J7Q7Q1-F1
#
_entry.id   AF-A0A6J7Q7Q1-F1
#
_cell.length_a   1.000
_cell.length_b   1.000
_cell.length_c   1.000
_cell.angle_alpha   90.00
_cell.angle_beta   90.00
_cell.angle_gamma   90.00
#
_symmetry.space_group_name_H-M   'P 1'
#
loop_
_entity.id
_entity.type
_entity.pdbx_description
1 polymer ?
#
loop_
_entity_poly.entity_id
_entity_poly.type
_entity_poly.pdbx_seq_one_letter_code
_entity_poly.pdbx_strand_id
1 'polypeptide(L)' 'MAHLTDLQVSTLRLVVEGLTNAQIGREHFVSEKSVEQIISRLALVLNLQPDRNRNLRVQLVGEYYKWLGAPHH' A
#
# COMPACT_ATOMS: atom_id res chain seq x y z
N MET A 1 1.95 -17.26 -5.29
CA MET A 1 1.15 -16.03 -5.10
C MET A 1 1.70 -15.34 -3.86
N ALA A 2 2.21 -14.12 -3.97
CA ALA A 2 2.70 -13.41 -2.79
C ALA A 2 1.50 -13.07 -1.90
N HIS A 3 1.38 -13.77 -0.78
CA HIS A 3 0.28 -13.58 0.15
C HIS A 3 0.58 -12.32 0.97
N LEU A 4 -0.21 -11.27 0.78
CA LEU A 4 -0.15 -10.11 1.65
C LEU A 4 -0.56 -10.53 3.06
N THR A 5 0.09 -9.97 4.07
CA THR A 5 -0.36 -10.11 5.46
C THR A 5 -1.59 -9.24 5.71
N ASP A 6 -2.36 -9.55 6.75
CA ASP A 6 -3.53 -8.75 7.12
C ASP A 6 -3.17 -7.28 7.35
N LEU A 7 -2.02 -7.03 7.99
CA LEU A 7 -1.51 -5.67 8.19
C LEU A 7 -1.20 -4.95 6.86
N GLN A 8 -0.64 -5.65 5.87
CA GLN A 8 -0.38 -5.09 4.54
C GLN A 8 -1.68 -4.80 3.78
N VAL A 9 -2.65 -5.73 3.82
CA VAL A 9 -3.97 -5.53 3.20
C VAL A 9 -4.68 -4.35 3.83
N SER A 10 -4.69 -4.27 5.17
CA SER A 10 -5.32 -3.17 5.88
C SER A 10 -4.63 -1.84 5.57
N THR A 11 -3.30 -1.80 5.57
CA THR A 11 -2.54 -0.60 5.20
C THR A 11 -2.87 -0.15 3.78
N LEU A 12 -2.95 -1.08 2.82
CA LEU A 12 -3.30 -0.76 1.43
C LEU A 12 -4.70 -0.16 1.31
N ARG A 13 -5.70 -0.69 2.02
CA ARG A 13 -7.06 -0.13 2.06
C ARG A 13 -7.07 1.31 2.58
N LEU A 14 -6.42 1.56 3.71
CA LEU A 14 -6.34 2.89 4.30
C LEU A 14 -5.59 3.89 3.39
N VAL A 15 -4.58 3.42 2.64
CA VAL A 15 -3.91 4.23 1.62
C VAL A 15 -4.87 4.63 0.51
N VAL A 16 -5.72 3.70 0.04
CA VAL A 16 -6.75 3.95 -0.99
C VAL A 16 -7.85 4.88 -0.49
N GLU A 17 -8.21 4.80 0.79
CA GLU A 17 -9.13 5.73 1.45
C GLU A 17 -8.53 7.14 1.67
N GLY A 18 -7.24 7.32 1.38
CA GLY A 18 -6.58 8.63 1.42
C GLY A 18 -5.99 9.01 2.77
N LEU A 19 -5.89 8.08 3.74
CA LEU A 19 -5.33 8.37 5.06
C LEU A 19 -3.82 8.63 4.98
N THR A 20 -3.34 9.62 5.73
CA THR A 20 -1.91 9.91 5.89
C THR A 20 -1.18 8.81 6.67
N ASN A 21 0.15 8.78 6.60
CA ASN A 21 0.95 7.80 7.39
C ASN A 21 0.66 7.94 8.89
N ALA A 22 0.47 9.15 9.42
CA ALA A 22 0.12 9.39 10.82
C ALA A 22 -1.21 8.75 11.19
N GLN A 23 -2.23 8.91 10.33
CA GLN A 23 -3.56 8.35 10.57
C GLN A 23 -3.53 6.82 10.52
N ILE A 24 -2.83 6.25 9.52
CA ILE A 24 -2.62 4.79 9.42
C ILE A 24 -1.86 4.26 10.63
N GLY A 25 -0.84 4.98 11.09
CA GLY A 25 -0.05 4.60 12.26
C GLY A 25 -0.91 4.55 13.53
N ARG A 26 -1.84 5.49 13.68
CA ARG A 26 -2.83 5.48 14.77
C ARG A 26 -3.78 4.27 14.67
N GLU A 27 -4.29 3.99 13.48
CA GLU A 27 -5.20 2.85 13.23
C GLU A 27 -4.54 1.49 13.51
N HIS A 28 -3.25 1.37 13.20
CA HIS A 28 -2.48 0.13 13.38
C HIS A 28 -1.66 0.08 14.67
N PHE A 29 -1.73 1.12 15.51
CA PHE A 29 -0.92 1.27 16.72
C PHE A 29 0.60 1.15 16.46
N VAL A 30 1.08 1.75 15.37
CA VAL A 30 2.50 1.76 14.96
C VAL A 30 2.99 3.18 14.63
N SER A 31 4.31 3.35 14.53
CA SER A 31 4.90 4.63 14.12
C SER A 31 4.64 4.93 12.64
N GLU A 32 4.64 6.22 12.26
CA GLU A 32 4.63 6.62 10.84
C GLU A 32 5.76 5.94 10.04
N LYS A 33 6.93 5.80 10.65
CA LYS A 33 8.08 5.16 10.00
C LYS A 33 7.82 3.69 9.69
N SER A 34 7.11 2.99 10.57
CA SER A 34 6.68 1.61 10.35
C SER A 34 5.70 1.54 9.17
N VAL A 35 4.78 2.51 9.05
CA VAL A 35 3.85 2.59 7.92
C VAL A 35 4.61 2.78 6.60
N GLU A 36 5.60 3.68 6.54
CA GLU A 36 6.45 3.85 5.35
C GLU A 36 7.12 2.54 4.92
N GLN A 37 7.61 1.76 5.88
CA GLN A 37 8.23 0.46 5.61
C GLN A 37 7.22 -0.55 5.07
N ILE A 38 6.00 -0.58 5.62
CA ILE A 38 4.92 -1.44 5.13
C ILE A 38 4.54 -1.06 3.70
N ILE A 39 4.37 0.23 3.41
CA ILE A 39 4.10 0.77 2.07
C ILE A 39 5.22 0.40 1.08
N SER A 40 6.48 0.50 1.51
CA SER A 40 7.64 0.11 0.69
C SER A 40 7.63 -1.39 0.39
N ARG A 41 7.29 -2.23 1.37
CA ARG A 41 7.15 -3.68 1.17
C ARG A 41 5.96 -4.02 0.26
N LEU A 42 4.83 -3.33 0.41
CA LEU A 42 3.67 -3.46 -0.47
C LEU A 42 4.06 -3.23 -1.93
N ALA A 43 4.81 -2.16 -2.21
CA ALA A 43 5.29 -1.87 -3.55
C ALA A 43 6.16 -3.01 -4.13
N LEU A 44 7.07 -3.57 -3.34
CA LEU A 44 7.89 -4.70 -3.76
C LEU A 44 7.03 -5.95 -4.06
N VAL A 45 6.06 -6.25 -3.19
CA VAL A 45 5.15 -7.40 -3.39
C VAL A 45 4.30 -7.23 -4.64
N LEU A 46 3.89 -6.00 -4.95
CA LEU A 46 3.10 -5.65 -6.12
C LEU A 46 3.95 -5.43 -7.39
N ASN A 47 5.26 -5.69 -7.33
CA ASN A 47 6.21 -5.44 -8.41
C ASN A 47 6.17 -3.99 -8.95
N LEU A 48 5.83 -3.03 -8.09
CA LEU A 48 5.89 -1.61 -8.42
C LEU A 48 7.35 -1.16 -8.35
N GLN A 49 7.85 -0.65 -9.47
CA GLN A 49 9.23 -0.16 -9.51
C GLN A 49 9.35 1.14 -8.72
N PRO A 50 10.34 1.25 -7.81
CA PRO A 50 10.62 2.51 -7.13
C PRO A 50 11.14 3.54 -8.13
N ASP A 51 10.25 4.43 -8.56
CA ASP A 51 10.56 5.58 -9.41
C ASP A 51 10.61 6.84 -8.54
N ARG A 52 11.77 7.48 -8.48
CA ARG A 52 11.99 8.71 -7.68
C ARG A 52 11.13 9.89 -8.15
N ASN A 53 10.62 9.86 -9.38
CA ASN A 53 9.75 10.88 -9.93
C ASN A 53 8.26 10.59 -9.71
N ARG A 54 7.91 9.46 -9.07
CA ARG A 54 6.51 9.07 -8.83
C ARG A 54 6.23 8.85 -7.36
N ASN A 55 5.11 9.39 -6.90
CA ASN A 55 4.63 9.16 -5.54
C ASN A 55 4.19 7.69 -5.40
N LEU A 56 4.91 6.93 -4.57
CA LEU A 56 4.64 5.50 -4.36
C LEU A 56 3.21 5.21 -3.90
N ARG A 57 2.61 6.09 -3.09
CA ARG A 57 1.23 5.93 -2.63
C ARG A 57 0.24 6.02 -3.79
N VAL A 58 0.43 6.96 -4.70
CA VAL A 58 -0.41 7.09 -5.90
C VAL A 58 -0.31 5.84 -6.78
N GLN A 59 0.91 5.28 -6.91
CA GLN A 59 1.11 4.03 -7.66
C GLN A 59 0.37 2.86 -7.02
N LEU A 60 0.43 2.72 -5.69
CA LEU A 60 -0.32 1.70 -4.96
C LEU A 60 -1.83 1.81 -5.15
N VAL A 61 -2.38 3.04 -5.08
CA VAL A 61 -3.80 3.28 -5.31
C VAL A 61 -4.19 2.87 -6.74
N GLY A 62 -3.40 3.26 -7.73
CA GLY A 62 -3.63 2.88 -9.12
C GLY A 62 -3.62 1.36 -9.32
N GLU A 63 -2.65 0.66 -8.72
CA GLU A 63 -2.54 -0.79 -8.84
C GLU A 63 -3.70 -1.52 -8.14
N TYR A 64 -4.14 -1.03 -6.98
CA TYR A 64 -5.31 -1.56 -6.28
C TYR A 64 -6.58 -1.47 -7.15
N TYR A 65 -6.82 -0.33 -7.81
CA TYR A 65 -7.99 -0.20 -8.70
C TYR A 65 -7.87 -1.06 -9.97
N LYS A 66 -6.65 -1.25 -10.51
CA LYS A 66 -6.46 -2.21 -11.61
C LYS A 66 -6.84 -3.63 -11.19
N TRP A 67 -6.47 -4.04 -9.98
CA TRP A 67 -6.85 -5.36 -9.46
C TRP A 67 -8.36 -5.52 -9.28
N LEU A 68 -9.07 -4.49 -8.81
CA LEU A 68 -10.53 -4.52 -8.69
C LEU A 68 -11.25 -4.56 -10.05
N GLY A 69 -10.64 -4.00 -11.10
CA GLY A 69 -11.19 -3.99 -12.46
C GLY A 69 -10.66 -5.09 -13.39
N ALA A 70 -9.64 -5.85 -12.97
CA ALA A 70 -9.08 -6.93 -13.77
C ALA A 70 -9.91 -8.21 -13.57
N PRO A 71 -10.24 -8.95 -14.65
CA PRO A 71 -10.81 -10.27 -14.48
C PRO A 71 -9.79 -11.15 -13.75
N HIS A 72 -10.19 -11.73 -12.63
CA HIS A 72 -9.38 -12.72 -11.91
C HIS A 72 -9.26 -13.95 -12.82
N HIS A 73 -8.11 -14.14 -13.48
CA HIS A 73 -7.76 -15.33 -14.25
C HIS A 73 -6.75 -16.19 -13.47
#